data_AF-A0A3C0IDC8-F1
#
_entry.id   AF-A0A3C0IDC8-F1
#
_cell.length_a   1.000
_cell.length_b   1.000
_cell.length_c   1.000
_cell.angle_alpha   90.00
_cell.angle_beta   90.00
_cell.angle_gamma   90.00
#
_symmetry.space_group_name_H-M   'P 1'
#
loop_
_entity.id
_entity.type
_entity.pdbx_description
1 polymer ?
#
loop_
_entity_poly.entity_id
_entity_poly.type
_entity_poly.pdbx_seq_one_letter_code
_entity_poly.pdbx_strand_id
1 'polypeptide(L)'
;MLAERLITGSIITGLLLTLFWVINTYENKLLSRQFQVEGGVKLKYSAVEVKNLIKTLPTYQGDSLTVFENGNIQSSLAELNGGLQHAQNDPATRQYLEGVARSAYLPLGFVVYRHVVPYYIEEQKKKAK
;
A
#
# COMPACT_ATOMS: atom_id res chain seq x y z
N MET A 1 -18.04 32.47 33.66
CA MET A 1 -17.37 31.25 34.17
C MET A 1 -17.80 29.95 33.49
N LEU A 2 -19.05 29.44 33.63
CA LEU A 2 -19.42 28.15 33.01
C LEU A 2 -19.54 28.20 31.48
N ALA A 3 -20.13 29.28 30.94
CA ALA A 3 -20.30 29.49 29.50
C ALA A 3 -18.97 29.69 28.76
N GLU A 4 -18.02 30.41 29.35
CA GLU A 4 -16.68 30.63 28.77
C GLU A 4 -15.90 29.31 28.63
N ARG A 5 -15.99 28.42 29.64
CA ARG A 5 -15.33 27.10 29.59
C ARG A 5 -15.88 26.19 28.49
N LEU A 6 -17.18 26.25 28.22
CA LEU A 6 -17.82 25.50 27.13
C LEU A 6 -17.37 26.00 25.75
N ILE A 7 -17.25 27.31 25.58
CA ILE A 7 -16.79 27.92 24.32
C ILE A 7 -15.32 27.60 24.08
N THR A 8 -14.46 27.73 25.09
CA THR A 8 -13.03 27.40 24.96
C THR A 8 -12.80 25.91 24.68
N GLY A 9 -13.56 25.01 25.33
CA GLY A 9 -13.49 23.57 25.06
C GLY A 9 -13.91 23.20 23.63
N SER A 10 -14.94 23.87 23.11
CA SER A 10 -15.42 23.67 21.73
C SER A 10 -14.38 24.12 20.70
N ILE A 11 -13.70 25.24 20.95
CA ILE A 11 -12.64 25.77 20.06
C ILE A 11 -11.45 24.81 20.04
N ILE A 12 -10.98 24.35 21.19
CA ILE A 12 -9.85 23.40 21.29
C ILE A 12 -10.19 22.08 20.58
N THR A 13 -11.40 21.57 20.76
CA THR A 13 -11.84 20.31 20.14
C THR A 13 -11.93 20.45 18.61
N GLY A 14 -12.46 21.57 18.11
CA GLY A 14 -12.47 21.86 16.68
C GLY A 14 -11.07 22.00 16.09
N LEU A 15 -10.14 22.60 16.84
CA LEU A 15 -8.73 22.72 16.43
C LEU A 15 -8.04 21.35 16.36
N LEU A 16 -8.28 20.46 17.33
CA LEU A 16 -7.75 19.10 17.31
C LEU A 16 -8.30 18.28 16.15
N LEU A 17 -9.60 18.38 15.86
CA LEU A 17 -10.22 17.67 14.74
C LEU A 17 -9.69 18.15 13.39
N THR A 18 -9.53 19.47 13.22
CA THR A 18 -8.96 20.03 11.99
C THR A 18 -7.48 19.67 11.83
N LEU A 19 -6.69 19.70 12.90
CA LEU A 19 -5.31 19.21 12.91
C LEU A 19 -5.24 17.73 12.52
N PHE A 20 -6.07 16.88 13.11
CA PHE A 20 -6.13 15.45 12.78
C PHE A 20 -6.49 15.22 11.30
N TRP A 21 -7.47 15.97 10.79
CA TRP A 21 -7.89 15.88 9.39
C TRP A 21 -6.81 16.36 8.42
N VAL A 22 -6.12 17.45 8.77
CA VAL A 22 -5.00 18.00 7.99
C VAL A 22 -3.84 17.01 7.97
N ILE A 23 -3.45 16.44 9.13
CA ILE A 23 -2.40 15.42 9.20
C ILE A 23 -2.77 14.22 8.35
N ASN A 24 -3.97 13.66 8.50
CA ASN A 24 -4.44 12.53 7.69
C ASN A 24 -4.46 12.84 6.19
N THR A 25 -4.85 14.04 5.80
CA THR A 25 -4.87 14.49 4.40
C THR A 25 -3.46 14.68 3.84
N TYR A 26 -2.54 15.24 4.63
CA TYR A 26 -1.15 15.44 4.25
C TYR A 26 -0.38 14.12 4.20
N GLU A 27 -0.58 13.22 5.16
CA GLU A 27 0.01 11.88 5.13
C GLU A 27 -0.47 11.10 3.90
N ASN A 28 -1.76 11.13 3.58
CA ASN A 28 -2.30 10.52 2.36
C ASN A 28 -1.73 11.15 1.07
N LYS A 29 -1.43 12.46 1.06
CA LYS A 29 -0.76 13.12 -0.07
C LYS A 29 0.74 12.81 -0.14
N LEU A 30 1.46 12.75 0.97
CA LEU A 30 2.88 12.45 1.04
C LEU A 30 3.17 10.98 0.73
N LEU A 31 2.28 10.08 1.17
CA LEU A 31 2.24 8.66 0.84
C LEU A 31 2.30 8.37 -0.67
N SER A 32 1.78 9.28 -1.48
CA SER A 32 1.76 9.14 -2.94
C SER A 32 3.04 9.62 -3.63
N ARG A 33 4.06 10.09 -2.89
CA ARG A 33 5.06 11.00 -3.46
C ARG A 33 6.55 10.75 -3.19
N GLN A 34 7.02 9.79 -2.38
CA GLN A 34 8.48 9.64 -2.20
C GLN A 34 8.90 8.19 -1.96
N PHE A 35 9.74 7.67 -2.86
CA PHE A 35 10.36 6.35 -2.77
C PHE A 35 11.87 6.46 -3.10
N GLN A 36 12.72 5.62 -2.51
CA GLN A 36 14.16 5.61 -2.79
C GLN A 36 14.43 4.69 -3.98
N VAL A 37 15.24 5.16 -4.93
CA VAL A 37 15.74 4.39 -6.08
C VAL A 37 17.26 4.61 -6.15
N GLU A 38 18.01 3.65 -6.68
CA GLU A 38 19.45 3.86 -6.94
C GLU A 38 19.66 5.17 -7.72
N GLY A 39 20.35 6.14 -7.11
CA GLY A 39 20.57 7.47 -7.68
C GLY A 39 19.69 8.61 -7.14
N GLY A 40 18.74 8.37 -6.22
CA GLY A 40 18.02 9.45 -5.51
C GLY A 40 16.61 9.14 -5.01
N VAL A 41 15.87 10.18 -4.61
CA VAL A 41 14.45 10.08 -4.21
C VAL A 41 13.58 10.25 -5.44
N LYS A 42 12.88 9.19 -5.84
CA LYS A 42 11.90 9.21 -6.93
C LYS A 42 10.50 9.40 -6.39
N LEU A 43 9.77 10.34 -6.98
CA LEU A 43 8.48 10.74 -6.42
C LEU A 43 7.36 9.71 -6.67
N LYS A 44 7.43 8.94 -7.75
CA LYS A 44 6.41 7.94 -8.09
C LYS A 44 7.00 6.87 -9.00
N TYR A 45 6.63 5.62 -8.76
CA TYR A 45 6.86 4.53 -9.72
C TYR A 45 5.73 4.50 -10.75
N SER A 46 6.09 4.40 -12.02
CA SER A 46 5.15 4.09 -13.09
C SER A 46 4.68 2.64 -12.99
N ALA A 47 3.52 2.34 -13.58
CA ALA A 47 3.01 0.97 -13.66
C ALA A 47 4.03 0.01 -14.29
N VAL A 48 4.78 0.46 -15.30
CA VAL A 48 5.83 -0.33 -15.96
C VAL A 48 6.98 -0.65 -15.01
N GLU A 49 7.41 0.32 -14.20
CA GLU A 49 8.50 0.12 -13.25
C GLU A 49 8.13 -0.83 -12.12
N VAL A 50 6.90 -0.73 -11.61
CA VAL A 50 6.40 -1.68 -10.61
C VAL A 50 6.39 -3.10 -11.19
N LYS A 51 5.94 -3.27 -12.44
CA LYS A 51 5.99 -4.58 -13.13
C LYS A 51 7.43 -5.08 -13.27
N ASN A 52 8.34 -4.21 -13.69
CA ASN A 52 9.74 -4.59 -13.87
C ASN A 52 10.39 -5.00 -12.54
N LEU A 53 10.13 -4.27 -11.45
CA LEU A 53 10.57 -4.64 -10.10
C LEU A 53 10.01 -5.98 -9.66
N ILE A 54 8.72 -6.24 -9.90
CA ILE A 54 8.12 -7.54 -9.54
C ILE A 54 8.81 -8.67 -10.31
N LYS A 55 9.11 -8.47 -11.60
CA LYS A 55 9.80 -9.47 -12.43
C LYS A 55 11.22 -9.79 -11.98
N THR A 56 11.87 -8.93 -11.18
CA THR A 56 13.18 -9.24 -10.60
C THR A 56 13.08 -10.14 -9.36
N LEU A 57 11.88 -10.40 -8.83
CA LEU A 57 11.72 -11.27 -7.68
C LEU A 57 11.97 -12.73 -8.08
N PRO A 58 12.74 -13.50 -7.30
CA PRO A 58 12.95 -14.93 -7.57
C PRO A 58 11.67 -15.76 -7.40
N THR A 59 10.68 -15.21 -6.70
CA THR A 59 9.36 -15.81 -6.51
C THR A 59 8.38 -15.48 -7.63
N TYR A 60 8.75 -14.65 -8.60
CA TYR A 60 7.88 -14.29 -9.72
C TYR A 60 7.48 -15.53 -10.52
N GLN A 61 6.18 -15.71 -10.75
CA GLN A 61 5.62 -16.93 -11.35
C GLN A 61 5.50 -16.86 -12.89
N GLY A 62 6.04 -15.82 -13.53
CA GLY A 62 5.91 -15.64 -14.98
C GLY A 62 4.52 -15.16 -15.43
N ASP A 63 3.70 -14.69 -14.50
CA ASP A 63 2.32 -14.29 -14.76
C ASP A 63 2.22 -12.90 -15.41
N SER A 64 1.16 -12.67 -16.19
CA SER A 64 0.89 -11.34 -16.73
C SER A 64 0.32 -10.46 -15.62
N LEU A 65 1.01 -9.35 -15.35
CA LEU A 65 0.64 -8.39 -14.32
C LEU A 65 0.03 -7.13 -14.92
N THR A 66 -1.10 -6.69 -14.36
CA THR A 66 -1.70 -5.38 -14.62
C THR A 66 -1.55 -4.54 -13.37
N VAL A 67 -0.86 -3.40 -13.49
CA VAL A 67 -0.68 -2.42 -12.41
C VAL A 67 -1.50 -1.19 -12.79
N PHE A 68 -2.43 -0.81 -11.92
CA PHE A 68 -3.32 0.33 -12.10
C PHE A 68 -2.71 1.61 -11.53
N GLU A 69 -3.21 2.76 -11.96
CA GLU A 69 -2.69 4.06 -11.53
C GLU A 69 -2.84 4.34 -10.03
N ASN A 70 -3.81 3.69 -9.39
CA ASN A 70 -4.03 3.72 -7.94
C ASN A 70 -3.08 2.79 -7.15
N GLY A 71 -2.11 2.17 -7.82
CA GLY A 71 -1.15 1.25 -7.22
C GLY A 71 -1.66 -0.18 -7.04
N ASN A 72 -2.91 -0.45 -7.42
CA ASN A 72 -3.45 -1.79 -7.36
C ASN A 72 -2.80 -2.69 -8.42
N ILE A 73 -2.75 -3.98 -8.14
CA ILE A 73 -2.18 -5.00 -9.00
C ILE A 73 -3.16 -6.15 -9.20
N GLN A 74 -3.16 -6.70 -10.42
CA GLN A 74 -3.88 -7.90 -10.79
C GLN A 74 -2.94 -8.83 -11.54
N SER A 75 -3.13 -10.12 -11.30
CA SER A 75 -2.41 -11.20 -11.96
C SER A 75 -3.34 -11.95 -12.90
N SER A 76 -2.80 -12.48 -14.00
CA SER A 76 -3.49 -13.46 -14.84
C SER A 76 -3.71 -14.81 -14.16
N LEU A 77 -2.96 -15.12 -13.09
CA LEU A 77 -3.18 -16.33 -12.29
C LEU A 77 -4.35 -16.09 -11.33
N ALA A 78 -5.48 -16.73 -11.60
CA ALA A 78 -6.73 -16.54 -10.83
C ALA A 78 -6.54 -16.81 -9.33
N GLU A 79 -5.76 -17.83 -9.01
CA GLU A 79 -5.45 -18.27 -7.65
C GLU A 79 -4.61 -17.24 -6.88
N LEU A 80 -3.68 -16.56 -7.57
CA LEU A 80 -2.92 -15.45 -6.99
C LEU A 80 -3.79 -14.20 -6.88
N ASN A 81 -4.68 -13.97 -7.86
CA ASN A 81 -5.51 -12.78 -7.92
C ASN A 81 -6.47 -12.65 -6.72
N GLY A 82 -6.97 -13.76 -6.18
CA GLY A 82 -7.78 -13.75 -4.95
C GLY A 82 -7.03 -13.18 -3.74
N GLY A 83 -5.81 -13.66 -3.51
CA GLY A 83 -4.94 -13.16 -2.44
C GLY A 83 -4.51 -11.71 -2.67
N LEU A 84 -4.22 -11.33 -3.92
CA LEU A 84 -3.92 -9.95 -4.29
C LEU A 84 -5.10 -9.02 -3.99
N GLN A 85 -6.32 -9.40 -4.40
CA GLN A 85 -7.52 -8.60 -4.15
C GLN A 85 -7.78 -8.46 -2.65
N HIS A 86 -7.66 -9.54 -1.89
CA HIS A 86 -7.82 -9.48 -0.43
C HIS A 86 -6.82 -8.50 0.20
N ALA A 87 -5.54 -8.61 -0.14
CA ALA A 87 -4.48 -7.73 0.39
C ALA A 87 -4.68 -6.24 0.04
N GLN A 88 -5.42 -5.95 -1.04
CA GLN A 88 -5.64 -4.58 -1.52
C GLN A 88 -6.99 -3.99 -1.08
N ASN A 89 -7.97 -4.83 -0.73
CA ASN A 89 -9.33 -4.41 -0.39
C ASN A 89 -9.61 -4.50 1.12
N ASP A 90 -8.93 -5.41 1.83
CA ASP A 90 -9.05 -5.51 3.29
C ASP A 90 -8.35 -4.31 3.96
N PRO A 91 -9.07 -3.46 4.73
CA PRO A 91 -8.51 -2.23 5.26
C PRO A 91 -7.30 -2.44 6.19
N ALA A 92 -7.35 -3.45 7.06
CA ALA A 92 -6.29 -3.72 8.02
C ALA A 92 -5.02 -4.22 7.31
N THR A 93 -5.18 -5.16 6.39
CA THR A 93 -4.08 -5.72 5.58
C THR A 93 -3.48 -4.64 4.69
N ARG A 94 -4.31 -3.84 4.02
CA ARG A 94 -3.86 -2.74 3.17
C ARG A 94 -3.05 -1.72 3.96
N GLN A 95 -3.55 -1.29 5.13
CA GLN A 95 -2.86 -0.32 5.98
C GLN A 95 -1.48 -0.84 6.44
N TYR A 96 -1.39 -2.12 6.80
CA TYR A 96 -0.12 -2.77 7.12
C TYR A 96 0.85 -2.74 5.93
N LEU A 97 0.40 -3.15 4.75
CA LEU A 97 1.24 -3.19 3.54
C LEU A 97 1.67 -1.79 3.08
N GLU A 98 0.82 -0.78 3.25
CA GLU A 98 1.17 0.63 3.04
C GLU A 98 2.21 1.11 4.07
N GLY A 99 2.15 0.63 5.31
CA GLY A 99 3.19 0.87 6.33
C GLY A 99 4.54 0.26 5.94
N VAL A 100 4.55 -0.97 5.44
CA VAL A 100 5.76 -1.65 4.95
C VAL A 100 6.32 -0.96 3.70
N ALA A 101 5.46 -0.57 2.76
CA ALA A 101 5.83 0.17 1.57
C ALA A 101 6.49 1.51 1.91
N ARG A 102 5.95 2.22 2.91
CA ARG A 102 6.56 3.45 3.46
C ARG A 102 7.93 3.21 4.06
N SER A 103 8.04 2.27 4.99
CA SER A 103 9.29 2.07 5.74
C SER A 103 10.43 1.58 4.86
N ALA A 104 10.12 0.77 3.85
CA ALA A 104 11.10 0.24 2.89
C ALA A 104 11.29 1.15 1.66
N TYR A 105 10.51 2.23 1.54
CA TYR A 105 10.49 3.10 0.36
C TYR A 105 10.27 2.35 -0.96
N LEU A 106 9.32 1.40 -0.95
CA LEU A 106 8.99 0.54 -2.09
C LEU A 106 7.57 0.82 -2.61
N PRO A 107 7.29 0.59 -3.91
CA PRO A 107 5.94 0.79 -4.43
C PRO A 107 4.96 -0.23 -3.82
N LEU A 108 3.76 0.23 -3.45
CA LEU A 108 2.74 -0.62 -2.81
C LEU A 108 2.47 -1.90 -3.60
N GLY A 109 2.28 -1.81 -4.92
CA GLY A 109 2.04 -2.98 -5.77
C GLY A 109 3.16 -4.03 -5.70
N PHE A 110 4.42 -3.61 -5.60
CA PHE A 110 5.54 -4.53 -5.40
C PHE A 110 5.49 -5.21 -4.03
N VAL A 111 5.21 -4.43 -2.98
CA VAL A 111 5.10 -4.94 -1.60
C VAL A 111 3.95 -5.94 -1.49
N VAL A 112 2.79 -5.64 -2.06
CA VAL A 112 1.62 -6.53 -2.11
C VAL A 112 2.01 -7.84 -2.79
N TYR A 113 2.59 -7.80 -3.99
CA TYR A 113 2.98 -9.01 -4.72
C TYR A 113 3.98 -9.86 -3.91
N ARG A 114 5.03 -9.21 -3.38
CA ARG A 114 6.06 -9.86 -2.58
C ARG A 114 5.50 -10.59 -1.34
N HIS A 115 4.46 -10.05 -0.71
CA HIS A 115 3.86 -10.66 0.48
C HIS A 115 2.84 -11.75 0.15
N VAL A 116 2.09 -11.61 -0.94
CA VAL A 116 1.03 -12.57 -1.30
C VAL A 116 1.58 -13.84 -1.95
N VAL A 117 2.59 -13.71 -2.83
CA VAL A 117 3.09 -14.83 -3.64
C VAL A 117 3.62 -16.03 -2.85
N PRO A 118 4.35 -15.87 -1.72
CA PRO A 118 4.77 -17.02 -0.92
C PRO A 118 3.62 -17.91 -0.48
N TYR A 119 2.49 -17.32 -0.05
CA TYR A 119 1.30 -18.07 0.37
C TYR A 119 0.70 -18.85 -0.80
N TYR A 120 0.65 -18.23 -2.00
CA TYR A 120 0.20 -18.90 -3.21
C TYR A 120 1.08 -20.12 -3.56
N ILE A 121 2.41 -19.96 -3.53
CA ILE A 121 3.36 -21.04 -3.81
C ILE A 121 3.19 -22.19 -2.81
N GLU A 122 3.00 -21.89 -1.53
CA GLU A 122 2.77 -22.91 -0.50
C GLU A 122 1.44 -23.65 -0.70
N GLU A 123 0.37 -22.95 -1.09
CA GLU A 123 -0.91 -23.56 -1.37
C GLU A 123 -0.83 -24.53 -2.56
N GLN A 124 -0.13 -24.15 -3.63
CA GLN A 124 0.11 -25.02 -4.78
C GLN A 124 0.90 -26.27 -4.40
N LYS A 125 1.95 -26.12 -3.58
CA LYS A 125 2.75 -27.26 -3.09
C LYS A 125 1.92 -28.25 -2.26
N LYS A 126 0.89 -27.78 -1.55
CA LYS A 126 -0.02 -28.65 -0.79
C LYS A 126 -0.97 -29.42 -1.71
N LYS A 127 -1.47 -28.79 -2.78
CA LYS A 127 -2.37 -29.43 -3.76
C LYS A 127 -1.68 -30.46 -4.65
N ALA A 128 -0.36 -30.32 -4.83
CA ALA A 128 0.45 -31.23 -5.65
C ALA A 128 0.95 -32.49 -4.89
N LYS A 129 0.62 -32.63 -3.61
CA LYS A 129 0.90 -33.82 -2.79
C LYS A 129 -0.36 -34.65 -2.61
#